data_AF-A0A7C5Z610-F1
#
_entry.id   AF-A0A7C5Z610-F1
#
_cell.length_a   1.000
_cell.length_b   1.000
_cell.length_c   1.000
_cell.angle_alpha   90.00
_cell.angle_beta   90.00
_cell.angle_gamma   90.00
#
_symmetry.space_group_name_H-M   'P 1'
#
loop_
_entity.id
_entity.type
_entity.pdbx_description
1 polymer ?
#
loop_
_entity_poly.entity_id
_entity_poly.type
_entity_poly.pdbx_seq_one_letter_code
_entity_poly.pdbx_strand_id
1 'polypeptide(L)'
;MKLDILIAGVGGQGIITMGSIIGEICVKMGLNVRIAETHGMAQRGGAVEVFIRIGDIDAPLIPLASADYVVALEMIESLRALKYLKRCGWLLLSNIYLPPPNIDKVPNEKPDNRNTFKTSNQCVANRCRVKLLMK
;
A
#
# COMPACT_ATOMS: atom_id res chain seq x y z
N MET A 1 -12.26 -17.98 5.66
CA MET A 1 -12.08 -16.51 5.76
C MET A 1 -10.99 -16.12 4.79
N LYS A 2 -11.17 -15.03 4.03
CA LYS A 2 -10.17 -14.52 3.08
C LYS A 2 -9.90 -13.05 3.38
N LEU A 3 -8.62 -12.68 3.47
CA LEU A 3 -8.18 -11.32 3.73
C LEU A 3 -6.98 -11.00 2.82
N ASP A 4 -7.14 -10.03 1.94
CA ASP A 4 -6.12 -9.58 0.99
C ASP A 4 -5.60 -8.19 1.40
N ILE A 5 -4.30 -8.09 1.72
CA ILE A 5 -3.61 -6.87 2.15
C ILE A 5 -2.47 -6.57 1.18
N LEU A 6 -2.43 -5.37 0.65
CA LEU A 6 -1.31 -4.85 -0.13
C LEU A 6 -0.56 -3.81 0.70
N ILE A 7 0.76 -3.97 0.84
CA ILE A 7 1.63 -2.93 1.40
C ILE A 7 2.47 -2.38 0.25
N ALA A 8 2.46 -1.06 0.06
CA ALA A 8 3.18 -0.39 -1.00
C ALA A 8 4.03 0.76 -0.44
N GLY A 9 5.18 1.02 -1.05
CA GLY A 9 6.03 2.13 -0.66
C GLY A 9 7.37 2.11 -1.36
N VAL A 10 8.30 2.88 -0.82
CA VAL A 10 9.65 3.00 -1.34
C VAL A 10 10.62 2.12 -0.55
N GLY A 11 11.52 1.45 -1.26
CA GLY A 11 12.56 0.60 -0.68
C GLY A 11 13.38 1.32 0.39
N GLY A 12 13.50 0.69 1.56
CA GLY A 12 14.09 1.26 2.78
C GLY A 12 13.09 1.61 3.88
N GLN A 13 11.77 1.59 3.60
CA GLN A 13 10.72 1.87 4.59
C GLN A 13 10.30 0.66 5.45
N GLY A 14 10.89 -0.53 5.23
CA GLY A 14 10.56 -1.74 5.99
C GLY A 14 9.35 -2.53 5.47
N ILE A 15 8.94 -2.31 4.21
CA ILE A 15 7.75 -2.91 3.59
C ILE A 15 7.81 -4.46 3.60
N ILE A 16 8.96 -5.01 3.19
CA ILE A 16 9.22 -6.47 3.20
C ILE A 16 9.19 -7.00 4.64
N THR A 17 9.83 -6.29 5.57
CA THR A 17 9.86 -6.67 6.98
C THR A 17 8.46 -6.71 7.59
N MET A 18 7.61 -5.73 7.28
CA MET A 18 6.21 -5.73 7.71
C MET A 18 5.46 -6.95 7.17
N GLY A 19 5.64 -7.27 5.89
CA GLY A 19 5.05 -8.47 5.28
C GLY A 19 5.49 -9.75 5.98
N SER A 20 6.80 -9.92 6.20
CA SER A 20 7.35 -11.09 6.90
C SER A 20 6.82 -11.23 8.33
N ILE A 21 6.73 -10.14 9.08
CA ILE A 21 6.17 -10.15 10.45
C ILE A 21 4.71 -10.60 10.43
N ILE A 22 3.89 -10.04 9.52
CA ILE A 22 2.47 -10.44 9.40
C ILE A 22 2.37 -11.93 9.02
N GLY A 23 3.19 -12.38 8.08
CA GLY A 23 3.25 -13.79 7.67
C GLY A 23 3.60 -14.72 8.83
N GLU A 24 4.64 -14.39 9.59
CA GLU A 24 5.07 -15.17 10.76
C GLU A 24 3.97 -15.26 11.82
N ILE A 25 3.26 -14.15 12.08
CA ILE A 25 2.11 -14.13 12.99
C ILE A 25 1.00 -15.04 12.47
N CYS A 26 0.67 -14.98 11.18
CA CYS A 26 -0.37 -15.83 10.59
C CYS A 26 -0.03 -17.32 10.75
N VAL A 27 1.22 -17.70 10.47
CA VAL A 27 1.69 -19.08 10.64
C VAL A 27 1.61 -19.51 12.11
N LYS A 28 2.03 -18.66 13.06
CA LYS A 28 1.92 -18.94 14.50
C LYS A 28 0.48 -19.09 14.97
N MET A 29 -0.47 -18.42 14.32
CA MET A 29 -1.90 -18.52 14.58
C MET A 29 -2.57 -19.71 13.87
N GLY A 30 -1.82 -20.53 13.13
CA GLY A 30 -2.38 -21.66 12.35
C GLY A 30 -3.21 -21.21 11.14
N LEU A 31 -2.98 -20.00 10.64
CA LEU A 31 -3.66 -19.46 9.46
C LEU A 31 -2.84 -19.72 8.20
N ASN A 32 -3.52 -20.14 7.13
CA ASN A 32 -2.91 -20.18 5.81
C ASN A 32 -2.60 -18.76 5.33
N VAL A 33 -1.36 -18.52 4.93
CA VAL A 33 -0.92 -17.23 4.39
C VAL A 33 -0.02 -17.46 3.17
N ARG A 34 -0.20 -16.63 2.15
CA ARG A 34 0.68 -16.55 0.99
C ARG A 34 1.16 -15.12 0.85
N ILE A 35 2.47 -14.96 0.68
CA ILE A 35 3.11 -13.66 0.52
C ILE A 35 3.86 -13.66 -0.80
N ALA A 36 3.69 -12.61 -1.58
CA ALA A 36 4.55 -12.30 -2.72
C ALA A 36 5.04 -10.86 -2.59
N GLU A 37 6.28 -10.62 -2.96
CA GLU A 37 6.84 -9.28 -3.07
C GLU A 37 7.19 -8.98 -4.51
N THR A 38 6.99 -7.74 -4.91
CA THR A 38 7.41 -7.21 -6.19
C THR A 38 8.23 -5.97 -5.90
N HIS A 39 9.50 -6.02 -6.29
CA HIS A 39 10.42 -4.91 -6.18
C HIS A 39 11.17 -4.77 -7.51
N GLY A 40 11.57 -3.55 -7.85
CA GLY A 40 12.52 -3.35 -8.95
C GLY A 40 13.90 -3.94 -8.62
N MET A 41 14.85 -3.90 -9.56
CA MET A 41 16.25 -4.27 -9.27
C MET A 41 16.92 -3.38 -8.21
N ALA A 42 16.31 -2.23 -7.88
CA ALA A 42 16.74 -1.34 -6.82
C ALA A 42 15.84 -1.48 -5.57
N GLN A 43 16.37 -2.16 -4.54
CA GLN A 43 15.70 -2.34 -3.24
C GLN A 43 15.76 -1.07 -2.34
N ARG A 44 16.47 -0.02 -2.77
CA ARG A 44 16.52 1.29 -2.11
C ARG A 44 16.08 2.38 -3.09
N GLY A 45 15.10 3.19 -2.70
CA GLY A 45 14.57 4.27 -3.55
C GLY A 45 13.65 3.81 -4.69
N GLY A 46 13.51 2.50 -4.93
CA GLY A 46 12.57 1.94 -5.89
C GLY A 46 11.21 1.62 -5.27
N ALA A 47 10.19 1.47 -6.13
CA ALA A 47 8.87 0.98 -5.74
C ALA A 47 8.94 -0.47 -5.24
N VAL A 48 8.29 -0.73 -4.12
CA VAL A 48 8.17 -2.05 -3.50
C VAL A 48 6.71 -2.29 -3.13
N GLU A 49 6.20 -3.42 -3.56
CA GLU A 49 4.86 -3.91 -3.26
C GLU A 49 4.97 -5.28 -2.57
N VAL A 50 4.22 -5.49 -1.50
CA VAL A 50 4.09 -6.77 -0.82
C VAL A 50 2.63 -7.14 -0.73
N PHE A 51 2.30 -8.25 -1.39
CA PHE A 51 0.99 -8.88 -1.44
C PHE A 51 0.90 -9.91 -0.33
N ILE A 52 -0.06 -9.76 0.58
CA ILE A 52 -0.30 -10.67 1.68
C ILE A 52 -1.73 -11.18 1.55
N ARG A 53 -1.88 -12.50 1.43
CA ARG A 53 -3.17 -13.15 1.25
C ARG A 53 -3.36 -14.21 2.33
N ILE A 54 -4.36 -14.02 3.18
CA ILE A 54 -4.64 -14.90 4.32
C ILE A 54 -5.93 -15.65 4.05
N GLY A 55 -5.89 -16.98 4.21
CA GLY A 55 -6.99 -17.89 3.89
C GLY A 55 -6.56 -19.00 2.95
N ASP A 56 -7.52 -19.84 2.56
CA ASP A 56 -7.32 -20.92 1.60
C ASP A 56 -7.36 -20.37 0.16
N ILE A 57 -6.19 -20.18 -0.44
CA ILE A 57 -5.97 -19.38 -1.66
C ILE A 57 -4.80 -20.00 -2.41
N ASP A 58 -4.87 -20.20 -3.73
CA ASP A 58 -3.76 -20.86 -4.44
C ASP A 58 -2.67 -19.91 -4.95
N ALA A 59 -3.03 -18.68 -5.30
CA ALA A 59 -2.14 -17.70 -5.92
C ALA A 59 -1.75 -16.56 -4.96
N PRO A 60 -0.47 -16.16 -4.90
CA PRO A 60 0.00 -15.17 -3.92
C PRO A 60 -0.27 -13.71 -4.33
N LEU A 61 -0.45 -13.42 -5.63
CA LEU A 61 -0.74 -12.07 -6.11
C LEU A 61 -2.22 -11.70 -5.91
N ILE A 62 -2.46 -10.46 -5.49
CA ILE A 62 -3.82 -9.92 -5.33
C ILE A 62 -4.34 -9.44 -6.69
N PRO A 63 -5.51 -9.90 -7.15
CA PRO A 63 -6.16 -9.36 -8.34
C PRO A 63 -6.47 -7.86 -8.27
N LEU A 64 -6.71 -7.25 -9.42
CA LEU A 64 -7.17 -5.86 -9.46
C LEU A 64 -8.53 -5.71 -8.76
N ALA A 65 -8.73 -4.56 -8.10
CA ALA A 65 -9.94 -4.21 -7.37
C ALA A 65 -10.43 -5.27 -6.36
N SER A 66 -9.52 -6.06 -5.76
CA SER A 66 -9.88 -7.10 -4.80
C SER A 66 -9.22 -6.98 -3.42
N ALA A 67 -8.24 -6.09 -3.23
CA ALA A 67 -7.59 -5.89 -1.94
C ALA A 67 -8.57 -5.30 -0.92
N ASP A 68 -8.63 -5.90 0.27
CA ASP A 68 -9.41 -5.39 1.41
C ASP A 68 -8.75 -4.15 2.02
N TYR A 69 -7.42 -4.21 2.11
CA TYR A 69 -6.58 -3.15 2.68
C TYR A 69 -5.43 -2.83 1.73
N VAL A 70 -5.19 -1.54 1.54
CA VAL A 70 -3.95 -1.02 0.94
C VAL A 70 -3.27 -0.15 2.00
N VAL A 71 -2.02 -0.47 2.33
CA VAL A 71 -1.17 0.28 3.25
C VAL A 71 -0.04 0.90 2.44
N ALA A 72 -0.13 2.20 2.16
CA ALA A 72 0.83 2.93 1.38
C ALA A 72 1.70 3.83 2.26
N LEU A 73 3.01 3.61 2.25
CA LEU A 73 3.98 4.36 3.05
C LEU A 73 4.56 5.58 2.32
N GLU A 74 4.20 5.77 1.06
CA GLU A 74 4.57 6.91 0.22
C GLU A 74 3.40 7.25 -0.73
N MET A 75 3.21 8.54 -1.03
CA MET A 75 2.04 9.06 -1.72
C MET A 75 1.95 8.64 -3.20
N ILE A 76 3.04 8.66 -3.97
CA ILE A 76 3.06 8.18 -5.36
C ILE A 76 2.74 6.69 -5.40
N GLU A 77 3.33 5.92 -4.49
CA GLU A 77 3.06 4.48 -4.39
C GLU A 77 1.60 4.20 -3.96
N SER A 78 0.99 5.08 -3.18
CA SER A 78 -0.44 4.99 -2.85
C SER A 78 -1.33 5.08 -4.09
N LEU A 79 -1.00 5.98 -5.02
CA LEU A 79 -1.75 6.15 -6.27
C LEU A 79 -1.58 4.94 -7.19
N ARG A 80 -0.38 4.36 -7.25
CA ARG A 80 -0.09 3.14 -8.01
C ARG A 80 -0.84 1.93 -7.45
N ALA A 81 -0.85 1.78 -6.13
CA ALA A 81 -1.49 0.68 -5.42
C ALA A 81 -3.03 0.75 -5.45
N LEU A 82 -3.61 1.94 -5.67
CA LEU A 82 -5.06 2.16 -5.66
C LEU A 82 -5.83 1.23 -6.61
N LYS A 83 -5.23 0.82 -7.73
CA LYS A 83 -5.83 -0.12 -8.70
C LYS A 83 -6.16 -1.50 -8.13
N TYR A 84 -5.50 -1.90 -7.03
CA TYR A 84 -5.78 -3.15 -6.35
C TYR A 84 -6.92 -3.03 -5.33
N LEU A 85 -7.23 -1.82 -4.86
CA LEU A 85 -8.21 -1.62 -3.80
C LEU A 85 -9.63 -1.94 -4.27
N LYS A 86 -10.34 -2.80 -3.55
CA LYS A 86 -11.73 -3.12 -3.85
C LYS A 86 -12.67 -1.96 -3.48
N ARG A 87 -13.88 -1.97 -4.06
CA ARG A 87 -14.96 -1.06 -3.63
C ARG A 87 -15.26 -1.30 -2.15
N CYS A 88 -15.28 -0.23 -1.35
CA CYS A 88 -15.42 -0.30 0.12
C CYS A 88 -14.22 -0.91 0.87
N GLY A 89 -13.06 -1.04 0.21
CA GLY A 89 -11.80 -1.34 0.89
C GLY A 89 -11.26 -0.14 1.69
N TRP A 90 -10.23 -0.41 2.49
CA TRP A 90 -9.54 0.59 3.29
C TRP A 90 -8.18 0.97 2.69
N LEU A 91 -7.96 2.27 2.50
CA LEU A 91 -6.65 2.82 2.15
C LEU A 91 -6.06 3.51 3.37
N LEU A 92 -4.93 3.01 3.84
CA LEU A 92 -4.08 3.66 4.83
C LEU A 92 -2.92 4.30 4.07
N LEU A 93 -2.82 5.62 4.07
CA LEU A 93 -1.74 6.32 3.35
C LEU A 93 -0.90 7.18 4.29
N SER A 94 0.41 7.24 4.03
CA SER A 94 1.29 8.24 4.60
C SER A 94 1.26 9.53 3.77
N ASN A 95 1.50 10.67 4.42
CA ASN A 95 1.66 11.97 3.76
C ASN A 95 3.10 12.23 3.27
N ILE A 96 3.96 11.21 3.27
CA ILE A 96 5.32 11.31 2.77
C ILE A 96 5.30 11.33 1.24
N TYR A 97 5.95 12.35 0.69
CA TYR A 97 6.20 12.48 -0.75
C TYR A 97 7.69 12.35 -1.02
N LEU A 98 8.07 11.38 -1.85
CA LEU A 98 9.42 11.19 -2.33
C LEU A 98 9.42 11.30 -3.86
N PRO A 99 9.98 12.38 -4.43
CA PRO A 99 10.04 12.50 -5.87
C PRO A 99 10.94 11.41 -6.48
N PRO A 100 10.60 10.88 -7.67
CA PRO A 100 11.46 9.96 -8.39
C PRO A 100 12.86 10.54 -8.63
N PRO A 101 13.91 9.70 -8.66
CA PRO A 101 15.22 10.14 -9.07
C PRO A 101 15.17 10.70 -10.50
N ASN A 102 15.92 11.77 -10.77
CA ASN A 102 16.01 12.50 -12.05
C ASN A 102 14.86 13.46 -12.39
N ILE A 103 14.17 14.02 -11.39
CA ILE A 103 13.28 15.17 -11.60
C ILE A 103 13.98 16.40 -11.02
N ASP A 104 14.62 17.19 -11.89
CA ASP A 104 15.49 18.31 -11.50
C ASP A 104 14.76 19.45 -10.78
N LYS A 105 13.44 19.59 -10.98
CA LYS A 105 12.60 20.62 -10.35
C LYS A 105 11.16 20.13 -10.22
N VAL A 106 10.81 19.50 -9.11
CA VAL A 106 9.40 19.53 -8.67
C VAL A 106 9.19 20.92 -8.05
N PRO A 107 8.17 21.70 -8.46
CA PRO A 107 7.82 22.91 -7.76
C PRO A 107 7.77 22.63 -6.26
N ASN A 108 8.46 23.45 -5.46
CA ASN A 108 8.53 23.32 -4.00
C ASN A 108 7.18 23.66 -3.31
N GLU A 109 6.10 23.64 -4.08
CA GLU A 109 4.76 23.52 -3.56
C GLU A 109 4.63 22.11 -3.01
N LYS A 110 4.90 21.96 -1.71
CA LYS A 110 4.32 20.85 -0.96
C LYS A 110 2.84 20.81 -1.36
N PRO A 111 2.35 19.74 -2.00
CA PRO A 111 0.93 19.66 -2.31
C PRO A 111 0.20 19.91 -1.01
N ASP A 112 -0.69 20.92 -0.99
CA ASP A 112 -1.35 21.36 0.23
C ASP A 112 -2.05 20.14 0.82
N ASN A 113 -1.40 19.55 1.82
CA ASN A 113 -1.81 18.36 2.55
C ASN A 113 -3.11 18.64 3.33
N ARG A 114 -3.41 19.94 3.49
CA ARG A 114 -4.68 20.42 3.98
C ARG A 114 -5.74 20.57 2.89
N ASN A 115 -5.57 20.37 1.59
CA ASN A 115 -6.71 20.49 0.65
C ASN A 115 -6.81 19.34 -0.35
N THR A 116 -5.75 18.54 -0.53
CA THR A 116 -5.77 17.39 -1.46
C THR A 116 -6.43 16.15 -0.82
N PHE A 117 -6.36 16.03 0.50
CA PHE A 117 -7.01 14.96 1.30
C PHE A 117 -7.70 15.52 2.55
N LYS A 118 -8.08 16.81 2.58
CA LYS A 118 -8.83 17.37 3.71
C LYS A 118 -10.18 16.66 3.77
N THR A 119 -10.33 15.82 4.78
CA THR A 119 -11.60 15.49 5.42
C THR A 119 -12.79 15.35 4.48
N SER A 120 -13.09 14.13 4.02
CA SER A 120 -14.47 13.74 3.77
C SER A 120 -14.54 12.28 3.33
N ASN A 121 -15.70 11.70 3.53
CA ASN A 121 -16.20 10.45 2.96
C ASN A 121 -16.22 10.45 1.40
N GLN A 122 -15.15 10.91 0.76
CA GLN A 122 -15.19 11.39 -0.61
C GLN A 122 -13.91 10.99 -1.35
N CYS A 123 -13.66 9.68 -1.44
CA CYS A 123 -13.17 9.14 -2.70
C CYS A 123 -14.30 9.33 -3.73
N VAL A 124 -14.26 10.40 -4.54
CA VAL A 124 -15.31 10.81 -5.48
C VAL A 124 -15.52 9.83 -6.66
N ALA A 125 -14.84 8.68 -6.73
CA ALA A 125 -15.06 7.70 -7.80
C ALA A 125 -15.33 6.27 -7.33
N ASN A 126 -14.79 5.87 -6.17
CA ASN A 126 -14.96 4.53 -5.59
C ASN A 126 -15.27 4.72 -4.10
N ARG A 127 -16.33 4.14 -3.54
CA ARG A 127 -16.70 4.22 -2.11
C ARG A 127 -15.66 3.60 -1.16
N CYS A 128 -14.39 3.98 -1.23
CA CYS A 128 -13.31 3.47 -0.40
C CYS A 128 -13.14 4.35 0.85
N ARG A 129 -12.78 3.74 1.97
CA ARG A 129 -12.52 4.46 3.23
C ARG A 129 -11.04 4.81 3.29
N VAL A 130 -10.74 6.08 3.44
CA VAL A 130 -9.36 6.60 3.44
C VAL A 130 -8.99 7.03 4.85
N LYS A 131 -7.86 6.55 5.35
CA LYS A 131 -7.29 6.96 6.64
C LYS A 131 -5.85 7.42 6.44
N LEU A 132 -5.57 8.65 6.88
CA LEU A 132 -4.22 9.22 6.84
C LEU A 132 -3.42 8.73 8.06
N LEU A 133 -2.25 8.14 7.82
CA LEU A 133 -1.24 7.83 8.84
C LEU A 133 -0.46 9.13 9.12
N MET A 134 -0.93 9.90 10.08
CA MET A 134 -0.20 11.07 10.60
C MET A 134 0.92 10.60 11.52
N LYS A 135 2.10 11.23 11.40
CA LYS A 135 3.20 11.08 12.36
C LYS A 135 2.84 11.75 13.68
#